data_AF-A0A5R8ZMN9-F1
#
_entry.id   AF-A0A5R8ZMN9-F1
#
_cell.length_a   1.000
_cell.length_b   1.000
_cell.length_c   1.000
_cell.angle_alpha   90.00
_cell.angle_beta   90.00
_cell.angle_gamma   90.00
#
_symmetry.space_group_name_H-M   'P 1'
#
loop_
_entity.id
_entity.type
_entity.pdbx_description
1 polymer ?
#
loop_
_entity_poly.entity_id
_entity_poly.type
_entity_poly.pdbx_seq_one_letter_code
_entity_poly.pdbx_strand_id
1 'polypeptide(L)'
;MTADPQIWQEEIDEWYEEEVAAASPVHQTPVVDFAEKYARSQLRVVRETKDYQLDYLQHALRPGRELIDISPAYQRRLRWTTKKKSLLIESFLLNIPVPPIFLFERDYNEYEVIDGRQRLESIRGFLGNEFALAGLEYWPELNRQKFKDLPHILQRGLLRRSLSAVVLLAETREAAQDDLDVRRVLFDRLNTGGVRLNPQELRNALYPGSLNKMLIELARSAPFTQVWGIPPYDESEEENPSEALLKNALFSSLADAELVLRFFALRDAVQKGKQGSLRAIMDRYMEKNMHIDPERADGLKREFITQLYRFLEVFKGVPFRLPTTHRPSRPLYDALMIALSQKPGLDIEARAVQIREELDNALADEHSYDVLVGRGNTIEAVHERVSLAGSILRAGLQ
;
A
#
# COMPACT_ATOMS: atom_id res chain seq x y z
N MET A 1 -2.21 -9.61 -31.28
CA MET A 1 -2.20 -8.77 -30.08
C MET A 1 -2.19 -9.70 -28.88
N THR A 2 -1.02 -10.23 -28.54
CA THR A 2 -0.84 -11.01 -27.31
C THR A 2 -0.94 -10.02 -26.16
N ALA A 3 -1.89 -10.25 -25.24
CA ALA A 3 -2.01 -9.45 -24.03
C ALA A 3 -0.64 -9.40 -23.34
N ASP A 4 -0.18 -8.19 -23.00
CA ASP A 4 1.06 -8.00 -22.24
C ASP A 4 0.93 -8.83 -20.95
N PRO A 5 1.85 -9.75 -20.64
CA PRO A 5 1.76 -10.59 -19.45
C PRO A 5 1.60 -9.74 -18.19
N GLN A 6 0.39 -9.81 -17.65
CA GLN A 6 -0.07 -9.04 -16.50
C GLN A 6 0.20 -9.82 -15.21
N ILE A 7 0.54 -9.10 -14.14
CA ILE A 7 0.65 -9.66 -12.79
C ILE A 7 -0.76 -9.85 -12.24
N TRP A 8 -1.08 -11.07 -11.81
CA TRP A 8 -2.39 -11.41 -11.27
C TRP A 8 -2.44 -11.20 -9.75
N GLN A 9 -3.66 -11.08 -9.20
CA GLN A 9 -3.84 -10.89 -7.75
C GLN A 9 -3.27 -12.06 -6.94
N GLU A 10 -3.40 -13.30 -7.43
CA GLU A 10 -2.86 -14.49 -6.78
C GLU A 10 -1.33 -14.41 -6.62
N GLU A 11 -0.61 -13.89 -7.64
CA GLU A 11 0.84 -13.71 -7.55
C GLU A 11 1.20 -12.68 -6.46
N ILE A 12 0.43 -11.60 -6.34
CA ILE A 12 0.64 -10.60 -5.28
C ILE A 12 0.32 -11.18 -3.90
N ASP A 13 -0.69 -12.02 -3.79
CA ASP A 13 -1.04 -12.68 -2.53
C ASP A 13 0.10 -13.61 -2.10
N GLU A 14 0.68 -14.40 -3.03
CA GLU A 14 1.89 -15.21 -2.79
C GLU A 14 3.08 -14.34 -2.32
N TRP A 15 3.29 -13.17 -2.94
CA TRP A 15 4.36 -12.25 -2.54
C TRP A 15 4.26 -11.86 -1.07
N TYR A 16 3.04 -11.59 -0.62
CA TYR A 16 2.79 -11.16 0.75
C TYR A 16 2.79 -12.33 1.74
N GLU A 17 2.34 -13.51 1.32
CA GLU A 17 2.48 -14.74 2.12
C GLU A 17 3.96 -15.08 2.38
N GLU A 18 4.80 -14.99 1.34
CA GLU A 18 6.26 -15.19 1.48
C GLU A 18 6.88 -14.16 2.43
N GLU A 19 6.48 -12.90 2.33
CA GLU A 19 6.96 -11.84 3.22
C GLU A 19 6.57 -12.07 4.68
N VAL A 20 5.35 -12.56 4.92
CA VAL A 20 4.85 -12.91 6.26
C VAL A 20 5.58 -14.14 6.79
N ALA A 21 5.83 -15.16 5.97
CA ALA A 21 6.57 -16.36 6.36
C ALA A 21 8.05 -16.05 6.68
N ALA A 22 8.66 -15.09 5.99
CA ALA A 22 10.03 -14.65 6.24
C ALA A 22 10.19 -13.74 7.48
N ALA A 23 9.09 -13.30 8.10
CA ALA A 23 9.16 -12.59 9.37
C ALA A 23 9.59 -13.59 10.46
N SER A 24 10.72 -13.33 11.11
CA SER A 24 11.18 -14.16 12.21
C SER A 24 10.06 -14.32 13.24
N PRO A 25 9.79 -15.55 13.75
CA PRO A 25 8.93 -15.68 14.90
C PRO A 25 9.49 -14.77 15.98
N VAL A 26 8.64 -13.90 16.53
CA VAL A 26 8.96 -13.02 17.67
C VAL A 26 9.86 -13.81 18.61
N HIS A 27 11.09 -13.35 18.84
CA HIS A 27 12.06 -14.04 19.69
C HIS A 27 11.33 -14.51 20.95
N GLN A 28 11.10 -15.82 21.03
CA GLN A 28 10.62 -16.43 22.25
C GLN A 28 11.82 -16.43 23.18
N THR A 29 12.06 -15.31 23.84
CA THR A 29 12.87 -15.32 25.06
C THR A 29 12.28 -16.44 25.92
N PRO A 30 13.07 -17.42 26.38
CA PRO A 30 12.56 -18.50 27.19
C PRO A 30 11.81 -17.86 28.36
N VAL A 31 10.51 -18.09 28.40
CA VAL A 31 9.61 -17.46 29.37
C VAL A 31 9.92 -18.11 30.71
N VAL A 32 10.71 -17.43 31.53
CA VAL A 32 11.09 -17.93 32.87
C VAL A 32 9.89 -17.90 33.82
N ASP A 33 8.91 -17.02 33.57
CA ASP A 33 7.65 -16.98 34.29
C ASP A 33 6.49 -16.48 33.40
N PHE A 34 5.47 -17.33 33.22
CA PHE A 34 4.26 -17.00 32.46
C PHE A 34 3.43 -15.91 33.12
N ALA A 35 3.46 -15.81 34.46
CA ALA A 35 2.74 -14.78 35.20
C ALA A 35 3.40 -13.41 35.02
N GLU A 36 4.73 -13.34 35.07
CA GLU A 36 5.49 -12.12 34.78
C GLU A 36 5.31 -11.67 33.32
N LYS A 37 5.33 -12.62 32.36
CA LYS A 37 5.02 -12.31 30.95
C LYS A 37 3.59 -11.82 30.78
N TYR A 38 2.59 -12.44 31.43
CA TYR A 38 1.20 -12.00 31.38
C TYR A 38 1.03 -10.60 31.98
N ALA A 39 1.65 -10.32 33.13
CA ALA A 39 1.60 -9.03 33.79
C ALA A 39 2.27 -7.92 32.95
N ARG A 40 3.40 -8.22 32.28
CA ARG A 40 4.11 -7.28 31.41
C ARG A 40 3.48 -7.10 30.02
N SER A 41 2.76 -8.10 29.52
CA SER A 41 2.15 -8.08 28.18
C SER A 41 0.70 -7.56 28.14
N GLN A 42 0.17 -7.11 29.28
CA GLN A 42 -1.10 -6.41 29.30
C GLN A 42 -0.95 -5.03 28.66
N LEU A 43 -1.22 -4.96 27.36
CA LEU A 43 -1.43 -3.68 26.69
C LEU A 43 -2.62 -2.99 27.36
N ARG A 44 -2.35 -1.86 28.04
CA ARG A 44 -3.39 -1.01 28.63
C ARG A 44 -4.07 -0.22 27.53
N VAL A 45 -4.89 -0.91 26.73
CA VAL A 45 -5.71 -0.27 25.70
C VAL A 45 -6.98 0.22 26.36
N VAL A 46 -7.08 1.53 26.57
CA VAL A 46 -8.35 2.15 26.98
C VAL A 46 -9.25 2.22 25.74
N ARG A 47 -10.41 1.57 25.82
CA ARG A 47 -11.40 1.56 24.75
C ARG A 47 -12.72 2.15 25.21
N GLU A 48 -13.33 2.91 24.33
CA GLU A 48 -14.70 3.40 24.47
C GLU A 48 -15.55 2.84 23.33
N THR A 49 -16.83 2.60 23.57
CA THR A 49 -17.80 2.29 22.51
C THR A 49 -18.76 3.45 22.38
N LYS A 50 -18.88 3.97 21.16
CA LYS A 50 -19.77 5.09 20.82
C LYS A 50 -20.73 4.65 19.71
N ASP A 51 -21.95 5.20 19.71
CA ASP A 51 -22.88 5.07 18.59
C ASP A 51 -23.05 6.43 17.93
N TYR A 52 -22.49 6.60 16.73
CA TYR A 52 -22.58 7.85 15.99
C TYR A 52 -23.81 7.83 15.08
N GLN A 53 -24.70 8.81 15.26
CA GLN A 53 -25.77 9.04 14.30
C GLN A 53 -25.19 9.47 12.95
N LEU A 54 -25.86 9.08 11.86
CA LEU A 54 -25.42 9.46 10.52
C LEU A 54 -25.41 10.98 10.32
N ASP A 55 -26.29 11.70 11.03
CA ASP A 55 -26.28 13.18 11.11
C ASP A 55 -24.96 13.72 11.68
N TYR A 56 -24.51 13.18 12.81
CA TYR A 56 -23.21 13.51 13.39
C TYR A 56 -22.06 13.18 12.43
N LEU A 57 -22.08 12.00 11.81
CA LEU A 57 -21.05 11.59 10.86
C LEU A 57 -21.00 12.49 9.62
N GLN A 58 -22.15 12.99 9.14
CA GLN A 58 -22.19 13.96 8.04
C GLN A 58 -21.39 15.22 8.38
N HIS A 59 -21.48 15.68 9.63
CA HIS A 59 -20.72 16.82 10.12
C HIS A 59 -19.25 16.48 10.41
N ALA A 60 -18.99 15.37 11.08
CA ALA A 60 -17.65 14.95 11.49
C ALA A 60 -16.75 14.55 10.31
N LEU A 61 -17.32 14.17 9.18
CA LEU A 61 -16.62 13.78 7.95
C LEU A 61 -16.54 14.91 6.91
N ARG A 62 -16.93 16.14 7.27
CA ARG A 62 -17.01 17.26 6.33
C ARG A 62 -15.61 17.71 5.90
N PRO A 63 -15.34 17.82 4.58
CA PRO A 63 -14.05 18.29 4.07
C PRO A 63 -13.58 19.62 4.66
N GLY A 64 -12.33 19.67 5.11
CA GLY A 64 -11.68 20.86 5.68
C GLY A 64 -12.05 21.19 7.14
N ARG A 65 -12.85 20.33 7.80
CA ARG A 65 -13.23 20.41 9.23
C ARG A 65 -13.46 19.01 9.82
N GLU A 66 -12.74 18.02 9.32
CA GLU A 66 -12.91 16.63 9.69
C GLU A 66 -12.53 16.43 11.16
N LEU A 67 -13.49 15.95 11.96
CA LEU A 67 -13.23 15.41 13.30
C LEU A 67 -12.80 13.94 13.22
N ILE A 68 -13.16 13.26 12.12
CA ILE A 68 -12.74 11.89 11.82
C ILE A 68 -12.00 11.93 10.48
N ASP A 69 -10.67 11.79 10.55
CA ASP A 69 -9.83 11.66 9.38
C ASP A 69 -10.05 10.28 8.72
N ILE A 70 -10.74 10.31 7.58
CA ILE A 70 -11.00 9.16 6.70
C ILE A 70 -10.09 9.13 5.47
N SER A 71 -9.27 10.16 5.31
CA SER A 71 -8.27 10.28 4.26
C SER A 71 -6.88 10.46 4.85
N PRO A 72 -6.45 9.60 5.80
CA PRO A 72 -5.06 9.65 6.16
C PRO A 72 -4.24 9.35 4.89
N ALA A 73 -3.27 10.20 4.55
CA ALA A 73 -2.53 10.26 3.27
C ALA A 73 -1.83 8.95 2.84
N TYR A 74 -2.01 7.91 3.62
CA TYR A 74 -1.37 6.63 3.59
C TYR A 74 -2.34 5.47 3.38
N GLN A 75 -3.65 5.60 3.59
CA GLN A 75 -4.57 4.45 3.50
C GLN A 75 -5.13 4.20 2.09
N ARG A 76 -5.56 2.93 1.89
CA ARG A 76 -6.01 2.24 0.66
C ARG A 76 -6.60 3.13 -0.46
N ARG A 77 -6.34 2.77 -1.72
CA ARG A 77 -7.13 3.25 -2.89
C ARG A 77 -8.61 2.87 -2.73
N LEU A 78 -9.52 3.68 -3.30
CA LEU A 78 -10.98 3.43 -3.27
C LEU A 78 -11.28 2.06 -3.88
N ARG A 79 -11.86 1.14 -3.09
CA ARG A 79 -12.14 -0.25 -3.52
C ARG A 79 -13.63 -0.54 -3.73
N TRP A 80 -14.55 0.21 -3.12
CA TRP A 80 -15.98 -0.06 -3.26
C TRP A 80 -16.56 0.58 -4.51
N THR A 81 -17.14 -0.26 -5.38
CA THR A 81 -17.99 0.18 -6.49
C THR A 81 -19.24 0.89 -5.98
N THR A 82 -19.87 1.71 -6.82
CA THR A 82 -21.13 2.40 -6.49
C THR A 82 -22.22 1.43 -6.02
N LYS A 83 -22.27 0.21 -6.59
CA LYS A 83 -23.18 -0.85 -6.14
C LYS A 83 -22.94 -1.20 -4.67
N LYS A 84 -21.69 -1.48 -4.28
CA LYS A 84 -21.36 -1.86 -2.90
C LYS A 84 -21.61 -0.72 -1.91
N LYS A 85 -21.31 0.52 -2.30
CA LYS A 85 -21.68 1.73 -1.52
C LYS A 85 -23.20 1.82 -1.32
N SER A 86 -23.97 1.55 -2.37
CA SER A 86 -25.44 1.62 -2.34
C SER A 86 -26.07 0.56 -1.43
N LEU A 87 -25.56 -0.68 -1.42
CA LEU A 87 -26.04 -1.75 -0.53
C LEU A 87 -25.79 -1.44 0.96
N LEU A 88 -24.73 -0.69 1.29
CA LEU A 88 -24.55 -0.17 2.65
C LEU A 88 -25.67 0.82 3.02
N ILE A 89 -25.99 1.77 2.13
CA ILE A 89 -27.10 2.71 2.38
C ILE A 89 -28.43 1.97 2.53
N GLU A 90 -28.64 0.92 1.71
CA GLU A 90 -29.81 0.05 1.82
C GLU A 90 -29.90 -0.64 3.19
N SER A 91 -28.78 -1.08 3.73
CA SER A 91 -28.72 -1.67 5.08
C SER A 91 -29.21 -0.69 6.15
N PHE A 92 -28.84 0.58 6.06
CA PHE A 92 -29.34 1.62 6.97
C PHE A 92 -30.84 1.91 6.79
N LEU A 93 -31.34 1.94 5.55
CA LEU A 93 -32.78 2.09 5.29
C LEU A 93 -33.57 0.94 5.94
N LEU A 94 -33.08 -0.29 5.79
CA LEU A 94 -33.68 -1.51 6.34
C LEU A 94 -33.45 -1.70 7.85
N ASN A 95 -32.67 -0.83 8.51
CA ASN A 95 -32.27 -0.99 9.91
C ASN A 95 -31.51 -2.30 10.18
N ILE A 96 -30.75 -2.78 9.21
CA ILE A 96 -29.89 -3.95 9.36
C ILE A 96 -28.63 -3.53 10.14
N PRO A 97 -28.19 -4.30 11.15
CA PRO A 97 -26.95 -4.02 11.86
C PRO A 97 -25.75 -3.96 10.91
N VAL A 98 -25.07 -2.82 10.91
CA VAL A 98 -23.81 -2.62 10.20
C VAL A 98 -22.66 -2.90 11.18
N PRO A 99 -21.60 -3.63 10.80
CA PRO A 99 -20.49 -3.88 11.71
C PRO A 99 -19.87 -2.56 12.20
N PRO A 100 -19.24 -2.54 13.39
CA PRO A 100 -18.68 -1.31 13.93
C PRO A 100 -17.48 -0.84 13.12
N ILE A 101 -17.20 0.45 13.21
CA ILE A 101 -15.94 1.06 12.76
C ILE A 101 -14.95 1.10 13.93
N PHE A 102 -13.66 1.14 13.62
CA PHE A 102 -12.62 1.28 14.62
C PHE A 102 -11.91 2.60 14.41
N LEU A 103 -11.81 3.39 15.47
CA LEU A 103 -11.20 4.70 15.47
C LEU A 103 -10.05 4.74 16.48
N PHE A 104 -9.01 5.49 16.13
CA PHE A 104 -7.94 5.88 17.03
C PHE A 104 -8.11 7.36 17.37
N GLU A 105 -8.21 7.72 18.65
CA GLU A 105 -8.19 9.12 19.06
C GLU A 105 -6.74 9.62 19.04
N ARG A 106 -6.46 10.63 18.21
CA ARG A 106 -5.11 11.24 18.10
C ARG A 106 -4.92 12.35 19.11
N ASP A 107 -5.96 13.16 19.25
CA ASP A 107 -6.10 14.25 20.18
C ASP A 107 -7.58 14.33 20.62
N TYR A 108 -7.89 15.14 21.62
CA TYR A 108 -9.24 15.27 22.17
C TYR A 108 -10.29 15.50 21.08
N ASN A 109 -11.19 14.53 20.89
CA ASN A 109 -12.26 14.58 19.89
C ASN A 109 -11.77 14.64 18.43
N GLU A 110 -10.52 14.27 18.17
CA GLU A 110 -9.92 14.10 16.85
C GLU A 110 -9.58 12.64 16.61
N TYR A 111 -10.19 12.04 15.60
CA TYR A 111 -10.14 10.61 15.34
C TYR A 111 -9.49 10.29 14.00
N GLU A 112 -8.78 9.18 13.96
CA GLU A 112 -8.28 8.54 12.76
C GLU A 112 -8.99 7.21 12.55
N VAL A 113 -9.43 6.92 11.33
CA VAL A 113 -10.03 5.61 11.03
C VAL A 113 -8.96 4.51 10.98
N ILE A 114 -9.15 3.45 11.78
CA ILE A 114 -8.38 2.20 11.72
C ILE A 114 -9.05 1.23 10.75
N ASP A 115 -10.37 1.06 10.92
CA ASP A 115 -11.20 0.20 10.06
C ASP A 115 -12.58 0.84 9.84
N GLY A 116 -13.16 0.57 8.67
CA GLY A 116 -14.48 1.10 8.29
C GLY A 116 -14.45 2.31 7.37
N ARG A 117 -13.29 2.68 6.83
CA ARG A 117 -13.13 3.78 5.86
C ARG A 117 -14.15 3.75 4.72
N GLN A 118 -14.32 2.60 4.05
CA GLN A 118 -15.29 2.47 2.95
C GLN A 118 -16.74 2.72 3.39
N ARG A 119 -17.08 2.38 4.64
CA ARG A 119 -18.40 2.67 5.21
C ARG A 119 -18.56 4.17 5.44
N LEU A 120 -17.58 4.82 6.06
CA LEU A 120 -17.58 6.26 6.30
C LEU A 120 -17.60 7.07 4.99
N GLU A 121 -16.79 6.69 4.00
CA GLU A 121 -16.79 7.32 2.67
C GLU A 121 -18.14 7.16 1.95
N SER A 122 -18.76 5.98 2.04
CA SER A 122 -20.08 5.74 1.44
C SER A 122 -21.16 6.59 2.10
N ILE A 123 -21.13 6.70 3.43
CA ILE A 123 -22.05 7.54 4.21
C ILE A 123 -21.84 9.01 3.85
N ARG A 124 -20.59 9.50 3.93
CA ARG A 124 -20.22 10.88 3.57
C ARG A 124 -20.68 11.21 2.14
N GLY A 125 -20.30 10.37 1.18
CA GLY A 125 -20.59 10.64 -0.23
C GLY A 125 -22.08 10.61 -0.55
N PHE A 126 -22.83 9.67 0.04
CA PHE A 126 -24.28 9.63 -0.19
C PHE A 126 -24.99 10.84 0.44
N LEU A 127 -24.74 11.10 1.73
CA LEU A 127 -25.34 12.24 2.44
C LEU A 127 -24.88 13.60 1.88
N GLY A 128 -23.67 13.65 1.31
CA GLY A 128 -23.11 14.77 0.56
C GLY A 128 -23.67 14.93 -0.86
N ASN A 129 -24.55 14.02 -1.30
CA ASN A 129 -25.19 14.03 -2.61
C ASN A 129 -24.20 13.79 -3.79
N GLU A 130 -23.07 13.13 -3.53
CA GLU A 130 -21.98 12.89 -4.49
C GLU A 130 -22.35 11.80 -5.52
N PHE A 131 -23.00 10.71 -5.09
CA PHE A 131 -23.41 9.61 -5.96
C PHE A 131 -24.91 9.25 -5.80
N ALA A 132 -25.46 8.61 -6.82
CA ALA A 132 -26.82 8.09 -6.83
C ALA A 132 -26.83 6.58 -6.55
N LEU A 133 -27.86 6.07 -5.87
CA LEU A 133 -27.96 4.66 -5.54
C LEU A 133 -28.03 3.78 -6.81
N ALA A 134 -27.37 2.63 -6.78
CA ALA A 134 -27.35 1.69 -7.88
C ALA A 134 -27.27 0.24 -7.40
N GLY A 135 -28.02 -0.65 -8.05
CA GLY A 135 -27.98 -2.08 -7.77
C GLY A 135 -28.52 -2.48 -6.40
N LEU A 136 -29.49 -1.71 -5.89
CA LEU A 136 -30.29 -2.04 -4.70
C LEU A 136 -31.12 -3.31 -4.90
N GLU A 137 -31.28 -4.11 -3.85
CA GLU A 137 -31.96 -5.41 -3.90
C GLU A 137 -33.39 -5.37 -3.32
N TYR A 138 -33.59 -4.61 -2.26
CA TYR A 138 -34.87 -4.49 -1.54
C TYR A 138 -35.64 -3.21 -1.88
N TRP A 139 -34.93 -2.15 -2.28
CA TRP A 139 -35.50 -0.87 -2.68
C TRP A 139 -35.10 -0.48 -4.11
N PRO A 140 -35.34 -1.32 -5.13
CA PRO A 140 -34.92 -1.05 -6.50
C PRO A 140 -35.48 0.27 -7.08
N GLU A 141 -36.61 0.77 -6.57
CA GLU A 141 -37.21 2.05 -6.93
C GLU A 141 -36.39 3.28 -6.49
N LEU A 142 -35.48 3.12 -5.53
CA LEU A 142 -34.57 4.18 -5.08
C LEU A 142 -33.29 4.24 -5.94
N ASN A 143 -33.09 3.30 -6.87
CA ASN A 143 -31.99 3.39 -7.82
C ASN A 143 -32.07 4.70 -8.61
N ARG A 144 -30.90 5.28 -8.90
CA ARG A 144 -30.67 6.59 -9.54
C ARG A 144 -31.10 7.81 -8.71
N GLN A 145 -31.58 7.62 -7.48
CA GLN A 145 -31.84 8.72 -6.56
C GLN A 145 -30.59 9.05 -5.74
N LYS A 146 -30.30 10.34 -5.57
CA LYS A 146 -29.33 10.85 -4.59
C LYS A 146 -30.04 11.15 -3.27
N PHE A 147 -29.28 11.44 -2.21
CA PHE A 147 -29.86 11.71 -0.89
C PHE A 147 -30.93 12.81 -0.90
N LYS A 148 -30.70 13.91 -1.64
CA LYS A 148 -31.66 15.03 -1.73
C LYS A 148 -32.92 14.70 -2.52
N ASP A 149 -32.87 13.67 -3.38
CA ASP A 149 -34.00 13.23 -4.19
C ASP A 149 -34.94 12.30 -3.42
N LEU A 150 -34.47 11.70 -2.32
CA LEU A 150 -35.27 10.81 -1.48
C LEU A 150 -36.46 11.55 -0.84
N PRO A 151 -37.61 10.88 -0.61
CA PRO A 151 -38.67 11.42 0.24
C PRO A 151 -38.15 11.87 1.61
N HIS A 152 -38.64 13.02 2.11
CA HIS A 152 -38.20 13.58 3.40
C HIS A 152 -38.27 12.60 4.58
N ILE A 153 -39.22 11.65 4.55
CA ILE A 153 -39.32 10.62 5.58
C ILE A 153 -38.11 9.68 5.57
N LEU A 154 -37.59 9.31 4.39
CA LEU A 154 -36.41 8.46 4.23
C LEU A 154 -35.13 9.23 4.57
N GLN A 155 -35.03 10.51 4.20
CA GLN A 155 -33.90 11.36 4.58
C GLN A 155 -33.77 11.43 6.11
N ARG A 156 -34.87 11.76 6.81
CA ARG A 156 -34.90 11.79 8.28
C ARG A 156 -34.67 10.40 8.90
N GLY A 157 -35.21 9.36 8.26
CA GLY A 157 -35.01 7.98 8.68
C GLY A 157 -33.54 7.58 8.67
N LEU A 158 -32.82 7.93 7.59
CA LEU A 158 -31.38 7.70 7.45
C LEU A 158 -30.56 8.48 8.47
N LEU A 159 -30.80 9.79 8.62
CA LEU A 159 -30.06 10.63 9.56
C LEU A 159 -30.18 10.16 11.01
N ARG A 160 -31.31 9.55 11.37
CA ARG A 160 -31.56 8.96 12.69
C ARG A 160 -30.83 7.63 12.92
N ARG A 161 -30.38 6.92 11.86
CA ARG A 161 -29.64 5.66 12.03
C ARG A 161 -28.28 5.92 12.67
N SER A 162 -27.76 4.89 13.35
CA SER A 162 -26.46 4.95 14.01
C SER A 162 -25.50 3.92 13.44
N LEU A 163 -24.21 4.27 13.47
CA LEU A 163 -23.09 3.39 13.20
C LEU A 163 -22.26 3.27 14.48
N SER A 164 -22.13 2.05 14.99
CA SER A 164 -21.31 1.78 16.17
C SER A 164 -19.83 1.98 15.86
N ALA A 165 -19.10 2.51 16.83
CA ALA A 165 -17.67 2.77 16.77
C ALA A 165 -17.00 2.28 18.05
N VAL A 166 -15.87 1.60 17.88
CA VAL A 166 -14.93 1.31 18.98
C VAL A 166 -13.79 2.31 18.86
N VAL A 167 -13.64 3.17 19.87
CA VAL A 167 -12.62 4.21 19.93
C VAL A 167 -11.51 3.75 20.85
N LEU A 168 -10.28 3.79 20.37
CA LEU A 168 -9.07 3.57 21.16
C LEU A 168 -8.54 4.94 21.59
N LEU A 169 -8.43 5.17 22.90
CA LEU A 169 -8.10 6.50 23.43
C LEU A 169 -6.60 6.77 23.42
N ALA A 170 -6.25 8.04 23.17
CA ALA A 170 -4.87 8.53 23.18
C ALA A 170 -4.20 8.43 24.56
N GLU A 171 -4.96 8.31 25.65
CA GLU A 171 -4.46 8.18 27.03
C GLU A 171 -3.63 6.89 27.27
N THR A 172 -3.51 6.05 26.24
CA THR A 172 -2.50 4.98 26.12
C THR A 172 -1.05 5.52 26.07
N ARG A 173 -0.85 6.85 25.91
CA ARG A 173 0.43 7.54 25.65
C ARG A 173 1.39 7.71 26.84
N GLU A 174 1.07 7.24 28.05
CA GLU A 174 2.05 7.31 29.14
C GLU A 174 3.11 6.20 29.02
N ALA A 175 4.22 6.60 28.38
CA ALA A 175 5.60 6.13 28.57
C ALA A 175 5.96 4.70 28.13
N ALA A 176 6.14 4.49 26.82
CA ALA A 176 7.19 3.62 26.27
C ALA A 176 7.34 3.81 24.75
N GLN A 177 8.44 3.31 24.19
CA GLN A 177 8.64 3.09 22.74
C GLN A 177 7.60 2.12 22.11
N ASP A 178 6.56 1.70 22.86
CA ASP A 178 5.58 0.65 22.56
C ASP A 178 4.32 1.14 21.80
N ASP A 179 4.14 2.45 21.56
CA ASP A 179 2.94 2.99 20.89
C ASP A 179 2.75 2.46 19.45
N LEU A 180 3.84 2.29 18.72
CA LEU A 180 3.84 1.73 17.37
C LEU A 180 3.48 0.24 17.38
N ASP A 181 3.94 -0.48 18.41
CA ASP A 181 3.66 -1.91 18.60
C ASP A 181 2.21 -2.15 19.01
N VAL A 182 1.60 -1.27 19.82
CA VAL A 182 0.17 -1.34 20.14
C VAL A 182 -0.68 -1.13 18.89
N ARG A 183 -0.40 -0.08 18.11
CA ARG A 183 -1.11 0.15 16.83
C ARG A 183 -0.95 -1.04 15.90
N ARG A 184 0.28 -1.54 15.71
CA ARG A 184 0.57 -2.71 14.88
C ARG A 184 -0.20 -3.95 15.33
N VAL A 185 -0.16 -4.28 16.61
CA VAL A 185 -0.89 -5.44 17.17
C VAL A 185 -2.40 -5.28 17.01
N LEU A 186 -2.93 -4.07 17.19
CA LEU A 186 -4.35 -3.80 17.01
C LEU A 186 -4.77 -3.87 15.55
N PHE A 187 -3.98 -3.31 14.63
CA PHE A 187 -4.20 -3.48 13.18
C PHE A 187 -4.15 -4.96 12.80
N ASP A 188 -3.14 -5.72 13.24
CA ASP A 188 -3.00 -7.14 12.91
C ASP A 188 -4.15 -7.99 13.49
N ARG A 189 -4.63 -7.69 14.70
CA ARG A 189 -5.69 -8.47 15.36
C ARG A 189 -7.10 -8.06 14.98
N LEU A 190 -7.39 -6.77 14.82
CA LEU A 190 -8.73 -6.29 14.47
C LEU A 190 -9.09 -6.61 13.00
N ASN A 191 -8.10 -6.70 12.13
CA ASN A 191 -8.29 -7.09 10.73
C ASN A 191 -8.56 -8.60 10.53
N THR A 192 -8.72 -9.41 11.59
CA THR A 192 -8.97 -10.86 11.46
C THR A 192 -10.39 -11.24 11.05
N GLY A 193 -11.37 -10.32 11.15
CA GLY A 193 -12.76 -10.53 10.73
C GLY A 193 -13.15 -9.93 9.37
N GLY A 194 -12.23 -9.22 8.69
CA GLY A 194 -12.44 -8.51 7.42
C GLY A 194 -11.33 -8.76 6.39
N VAL A 195 -11.24 -7.92 5.35
CA VAL A 195 -10.15 -8.01 4.35
C VAL A 195 -8.84 -7.57 5.00
N ARG A 196 -7.98 -8.55 5.33
CA ARG A 196 -6.66 -8.33 5.94
C ARG A 196 -5.87 -7.27 5.15
N LEU A 197 -5.22 -6.36 5.87
CA LEU A 197 -4.22 -5.47 5.27
C LEU A 197 -3.05 -6.32 4.81
N ASN A 198 -2.62 -6.13 3.57
CA ASN A 198 -1.34 -6.70 3.16
C ASN A 198 -0.18 -5.92 3.83
N PRO A 199 1.04 -6.48 3.84
CA PRO A 199 2.22 -5.85 4.42
C PRO A 199 2.43 -4.38 4.02
N GLN A 200 2.28 -4.02 2.74
CA GLN A 200 2.45 -2.64 2.31
C GLN A 200 1.33 -1.72 2.79
N GLU A 201 0.07 -2.17 2.75
CA GLU A 201 -1.05 -1.44 3.32
C GLU A 201 -0.89 -1.20 4.83
N LEU A 202 -0.31 -2.17 5.54
CA LEU A 202 0.03 -2.05 6.96
C LEU A 202 1.17 -1.04 7.19
N ARG A 203 2.27 -1.10 6.42
CA ARG A 203 3.37 -0.10 6.49
C ARG A 203 2.82 1.31 6.30
N ASN A 204 1.95 1.43 5.33
CA ASN A 204 1.30 2.68 5.04
C ASN A 204 0.51 3.20 6.25
N ALA A 205 -0.33 2.35 6.87
CA ALA A 205 -1.06 2.68 8.08
C ALA A 205 -0.16 3.06 9.27
N LEU A 206 0.96 2.36 9.45
CA LEU A 206 1.85 2.55 10.59
C LEU A 206 2.80 3.75 10.46
N TYR A 207 3.20 4.10 9.22
CA TYR A 207 4.21 5.14 8.96
C TYR A 207 3.65 6.26 8.09
N PRO A 208 2.70 7.06 8.64
CA PRO A 208 2.09 8.15 7.90
C PRO A 208 3.05 9.33 7.72
N GLY A 209 3.35 9.72 6.48
CA GLY A 209 4.20 10.89 6.25
C GLY A 209 4.57 11.17 4.80
N SER A 210 5.46 12.15 4.62
CA SER A 210 5.88 12.68 3.31
C SER A 210 6.54 11.62 2.43
N LEU A 211 7.24 10.65 3.04
CA LEU A 211 7.81 9.53 2.29
C LEU A 211 6.72 8.67 1.67
N ASN A 212 5.71 8.29 2.45
CA ASN A 212 4.63 7.44 1.95
C ASN A 212 3.89 8.12 0.78
N LYS A 213 3.58 9.41 0.92
CA LYS A 213 3.01 10.21 -0.16
C LYS A 213 3.89 10.18 -1.41
N MET A 214 5.19 10.38 -1.26
CA MET A 214 6.16 10.29 -2.36
C MET A 214 6.17 8.92 -3.04
N LEU A 215 6.07 7.81 -2.29
CA LEU A 215 6.06 6.46 -2.87
C LEU A 215 4.83 6.26 -3.77
N ILE A 216 3.65 6.71 -3.32
CA ILE A 216 2.40 6.64 -4.08
C ILE A 216 2.48 7.53 -5.34
N GLU A 217 3.02 8.74 -5.22
CA GLU A 217 3.24 9.65 -6.36
C GLU A 217 4.16 9.02 -7.42
N LEU A 218 5.29 8.42 -7.00
CA LEU A 218 6.24 7.80 -7.92
C LEU A 218 5.66 6.56 -8.61
N ALA A 219 4.81 5.79 -7.93
CA ALA A 219 4.11 4.64 -8.51
C ALA A 219 3.11 5.04 -9.61
N ARG A 220 2.71 6.31 -9.67
CA ARG A 220 1.86 6.87 -10.75
C ARG A 220 2.64 7.68 -11.78
N SER A 221 3.97 7.72 -11.70
CA SER A 221 4.79 8.37 -12.72
C SER A 221 4.71 7.64 -14.06
N ALA A 222 4.73 8.40 -15.16
CA ALA A 222 4.66 7.86 -16.52
C ALA A 222 5.63 6.67 -16.78
N PRO A 223 6.95 6.78 -16.49
CA PRO A 223 7.85 5.66 -16.77
C PRO A 223 7.54 4.45 -15.88
N PHE A 224 7.13 4.64 -14.64
CA PHE A 224 6.78 3.54 -13.76
C PHE A 224 5.53 2.79 -14.24
N THR A 225 4.47 3.54 -14.59
CA THR A 225 3.22 2.93 -15.09
C THR A 225 3.45 2.16 -16.39
N GLN A 226 4.35 2.66 -17.26
CA GLN A 226 4.74 1.97 -18.48
C GLN A 226 5.48 0.66 -18.19
N VAL A 227 6.50 0.69 -17.33
CA VAL A 227 7.29 -0.50 -16.98
C VAL A 227 6.41 -1.63 -16.45
N TRP A 228 5.48 -1.29 -15.57
CA TRP A 228 4.65 -2.26 -14.84
C TRP A 228 3.28 -2.53 -15.46
N GLY A 229 2.97 -1.97 -16.64
CA GLY A 229 1.69 -2.18 -17.30
C GLY A 229 0.49 -1.69 -16.48
N ILE A 230 0.68 -0.63 -15.71
CA ILE A 230 -0.40 0.03 -14.96
C ILE A 230 -1.02 1.08 -15.87
N PRO A 231 -2.36 1.24 -15.92
CA PRO A 231 -2.97 2.32 -16.69
C PRO A 231 -2.33 3.68 -16.33
N PRO A 232 -2.03 4.53 -17.33
CA PRO A 232 -1.41 5.84 -17.10
C PRO A 232 -2.19 6.67 -16.10
N TYR A 233 -1.50 7.58 -15.42
CA TYR A 233 -2.14 8.54 -14.52
C TYR A 233 -3.11 9.44 -15.29
N ASP A 234 -4.28 9.66 -14.70
CA ASP A 234 -5.29 10.61 -15.14
C ASP A 234 -5.73 11.46 -13.95
N GLU A 235 -5.85 12.79 -14.12
CA GLU A 235 -6.20 13.71 -13.03
C GLU A 235 -7.57 13.39 -12.40
N SER A 236 -8.50 12.82 -13.17
CA SER A 236 -9.82 12.43 -12.65
C SER A 236 -9.79 11.15 -11.81
N GLU A 237 -8.68 10.41 -11.76
CA GLU A 237 -8.59 9.13 -11.04
C GLU A 237 -8.69 9.27 -9.51
N GLU A 238 -8.44 10.47 -8.98
CA GLU A 238 -8.61 10.79 -7.56
C GLU A 238 -10.08 10.77 -7.14
N GLU A 239 -10.98 11.20 -8.02
CA GLU A 239 -12.42 11.23 -7.77
C GLU A 239 -13.13 10.00 -8.35
N ASN A 240 -12.72 9.58 -9.55
CA ASN A 240 -13.37 8.55 -10.34
C ASN A 240 -12.34 7.70 -11.12
N PRO A 241 -11.63 6.80 -10.44
CA PRO A 241 -10.64 5.93 -11.08
C PRO A 241 -11.29 5.00 -12.11
N SER A 242 -10.62 4.79 -13.24
CA SER A 242 -11.11 3.91 -14.30
C SER A 242 -11.23 2.46 -13.83
N GLU A 243 -12.17 1.70 -14.40
CA GLU A 243 -12.34 0.28 -14.06
C GLU A 243 -11.08 -0.55 -14.37
N ALA A 244 -10.35 -0.19 -15.42
CA ALA A 244 -9.08 -0.82 -15.77
C ALA A 244 -8.01 -0.62 -14.68
N LEU A 245 -7.95 0.58 -14.10
CA LEU A 245 -7.03 0.90 -13.01
C LEU A 245 -7.41 0.15 -11.73
N LEU A 246 -8.69 0.13 -11.38
CA LEU A 246 -9.20 -0.60 -10.21
C LEU A 246 -9.01 -2.12 -10.31
N LYS A 247 -9.04 -2.68 -11.52
CA LYS A 247 -8.78 -4.10 -11.78
C LYS A 247 -7.30 -4.46 -11.84
N ASN A 248 -6.41 -3.48 -11.96
CA ASN A 248 -4.97 -3.76 -11.97
C ASN A 248 -4.53 -4.23 -10.58
N ALA A 249 -3.94 -5.42 -10.52
CA ALA A 249 -3.57 -6.07 -9.25
C ALA A 249 -2.52 -5.26 -8.48
N LEU A 250 -1.49 -4.74 -9.17
CA LEU A 250 -0.45 -3.92 -8.55
C LEU A 250 -1.05 -2.65 -7.93
N PHE A 251 -1.92 -1.97 -8.68
CA PHE A 251 -2.54 -0.75 -8.21
C PHE A 251 -3.48 -1.01 -7.02
N SER A 252 -4.42 -1.94 -7.18
CA SER A 252 -5.45 -2.18 -6.17
C SER A 252 -4.87 -2.70 -4.85
N SER A 253 -3.78 -3.47 -4.88
CA SER A 253 -3.09 -4.03 -3.71
C SER A 253 -2.03 -3.12 -3.10
N LEU A 254 -1.71 -1.97 -3.70
CA LEU A 254 -0.59 -1.11 -3.26
C LEU A 254 0.81 -1.73 -3.45
N ALA A 255 0.91 -2.87 -4.16
CA ALA A 255 2.18 -3.49 -4.47
C ALA A 255 3.04 -2.62 -5.42
N ASP A 256 2.43 -1.73 -6.19
CA ASP A 256 3.14 -0.70 -6.94
C ASP A 256 3.94 0.25 -6.05
N ALA A 257 3.35 0.75 -4.96
CA ALA A 257 4.04 1.56 -3.98
C ALA A 257 5.13 0.77 -3.23
N GLU A 258 4.91 -0.53 -2.98
CA GLU A 258 5.96 -1.40 -2.44
C GLU A 258 7.17 -1.50 -3.38
N LEU A 259 6.97 -1.66 -4.70
CA LEU A 259 8.07 -1.72 -5.67
C LEU A 259 8.93 -0.45 -5.67
N VAL A 260 8.31 0.72 -5.44
CA VAL A 260 9.04 1.97 -5.23
C VAL A 260 9.78 1.95 -3.89
N LEU A 261 9.14 1.49 -2.81
CA LEU A 261 9.77 1.36 -1.48
C LEU A 261 10.98 0.44 -1.52
N ARG A 262 10.86 -0.71 -2.20
CA ARG A 262 11.94 -1.70 -2.36
C ARG A 262 13.18 -1.06 -2.94
N PHE A 263 13.06 -0.27 -4.01
CA PHE A 263 14.20 0.44 -4.57
C PHE A 263 14.94 1.27 -3.51
N PHE A 264 14.23 2.15 -2.80
CA PHE A 264 14.86 3.04 -1.82
C PHE A 264 15.40 2.30 -0.60
N ALA A 265 14.64 1.35 -0.06
CA ALA A 265 14.98 0.61 1.15
C ALA A 265 16.14 -0.36 0.92
N LEU A 266 16.12 -1.10 -0.20
CA LEU A 266 17.19 -2.03 -0.55
C LEU A 266 18.46 -1.30 -0.97
N ARG A 267 18.36 -0.20 -1.72
CA ARG A 267 19.53 0.64 -2.04
C ARG A 267 20.19 1.18 -0.77
N ASP A 268 19.41 1.70 0.19
CA ASP A 268 19.93 2.18 1.48
C ASP A 268 20.55 1.05 2.31
N ALA A 269 19.96 -0.15 2.28
CA ALA A 269 20.50 -1.32 2.95
C ALA A 269 21.82 -1.78 2.35
N VAL A 270 21.89 -1.90 1.02
CA VAL A 270 23.10 -2.29 0.29
C VAL A 270 24.23 -1.28 0.49
N GLN A 271 23.94 0.02 0.42
CA GLN A 271 24.95 1.08 0.61
C GLN A 271 25.51 1.13 2.04
N LYS A 272 24.70 0.76 3.04
CA LYS A 272 25.07 0.85 4.47
C LYS A 272 25.42 -0.50 5.09
N GLY A 273 25.46 -1.57 4.30
CA GLY A 273 25.73 -2.93 4.80
C GLY A 273 24.74 -3.39 5.87
N LYS A 274 23.45 -3.03 5.73
CA LYS A 274 22.43 -3.45 6.69
C LYS A 274 22.08 -4.93 6.49
N GLN A 275 21.80 -5.61 7.60
CA GLN A 275 21.37 -7.02 7.60
C GLN A 275 19.89 -7.18 7.96
N GLY A 276 19.33 -8.35 7.61
CA GLY A 276 17.99 -8.78 7.98
C GLY A 276 17.09 -9.14 6.80
N SER A 277 15.85 -9.51 7.10
CA SER A 277 14.84 -9.80 6.08
C SER A 277 14.41 -8.54 5.34
N LEU A 278 13.94 -8.70 4.10
CA LEU A 278 13.44 -7.59 3.28
C LEU A 278 12.33 -6.81 3.99
N ARG A 279 11.41 -7.53 4.68
CA ARG A 279 10.36 -6.94 5.51
C ARG A 279 10.92 -5.96 6.53
N ALA A 280 11.88 -6.42 7.35
CA ALA A 280 12.48 -5.60 8.40
C ALA A 280 13.29 -4.43 7.84
N ILE A 281 13.84 -4.56 6.63
CA ILE A 281 14.53 -3.45 5.95
C ILE A 281 13.54 -2.38 5.50
N MET A 282 12.43 -2.78 4.87
CA MET A 282 11.38 -1.85 4.42
C MET A 282 10.68 -1.16 5.60
N ASP A 283 10.31 -1.91 6.65
CA ASP A 283 9.67 -1.37 7.85
C ASP A 283 10.56 -0.30 8.50
N ARG A 284 11.85 -0.61 8.74
CA ARG A 284 12.82 0.35 9.31
C ARG A 284 13.07 1.55 8.40
N TYR A 285 13.00 1.37 7.08
CA TYR A 285 13.18 2.48 6.14
C TYR A 285 11.99 3.45 6.20
N MET A 286 10.77 2.93 6.24
CA MET A 286 9.53 3.71 6.39
C MET A 286 9.53 4.47 7.72
N GLU A 287 9.84 3.79 8.84
CA GLU A 287 9.91 4.39 10.16
C GLU A 287 10.92 5.55 10.21
N LYS A 288 12.16 5.29 9.77
CA LYS A 288 13.25 6.27 9.83
C LYS A 288 13.01 7.50 8.94
N ASN A 289 12.38 7.32 7.78
CA ASN A 289 12.22 8.40 6.81
C ASN A 289 10.75 8.87 6.72
N MET A 290 9.90 8.57 7.71
CA MET A 290 8.48 8.92 7.72
C MET A 290 8.24 10.39 7.35
N HIS A 291 9.03 11.30 7.96
CA HIS A 291 9.06 12.72 7.63
C HIS A 291 10.35 13.06 6.87
N ILE A 292 10.44 12.60 5.62
CA ILE A 292 11.56 12.93 4.76
C ILE A 292 11.55 14.42 4.42
N ASP A 293 12.74 15.02 4.46
CA ASP A 293 12.99 16.39 4.05
C ASP A 293 12.63 16.63 2.56
N PRO A 294 11.98 17.74 2.19
CA PRO A 294 11.55 18.01 0.82
C PRO A 294 12.67 18.03 -0.22
N GLU A 295 13.83 18.65 0.07
CA GLU A 295 14.94 18.71 -0.89
C GLU A 295 15.51 17.31 -1.14
N ARG A 296 15.65 16.54 -0.06
CA ARG A 296 16.07 15.14 -0.16
C ARG A 296 15.05 14.31 -0.95
N ALA A 297 13.76 14.49 -0.71
CA ALA A 297 12.69 13.80 -1.43
C ALA A 297 12.76 14.09 -2.94
N ASP A 298 12.93 15.36 -3.33
CA ASP A 298 13.04 15.76 -4.73
C ASP A 298 14.29 15.20 -5.42
N GLY A 299 15.41 15.10 -4.70
CA GLY A 299 16.60 14.39 -5.18
C GLY A 299 16.32 12.91 -5.48
N LEU A 300 15.66 12.23 -4.54
CA LEU A 300 15.29 10.81 -4.68
C LEU A 300 14.30 10.57 -5.82
N LYS A 301 13.28 11.43 -5.95
CA LYS A 301 12.30 11.36 -7.05
C LYS A 301 13.01 11.47 -8.40
N ARG A 302 13.85 12.49 -8.58
CA ARG A 302 14.60 12.70 -9.84
C ARG A 302 15.48 11.52 -10.17
N GLU A 303 16.22 10.99 -9.21
CA GLU A 303 17.12 9.85 -9.42
C GLU A 303 16.35 8.60 -9.86
N PHE A 304 15.25 8.29 -9.18
CA PHE A 304 14.41 7.13 -9.50
C PHE A 304 13.81 7.21 -10.91
N ILE A 305 13.18 8.35 -11.22
CA ILE A 305 12.55 8.61 -12.52
C ILE A 305 13.57 8.57 -13.65
N THR A 306 14.74 9.18 -13.45
CA THR A 306 15.83 9.17 -14.44
C THR A 306 16.24 7.75 -14.74
N GLN A 307 16.52 6.91 -13.74
CA GLN A 307 16.95 5.53 -13.97
C GLN A 307 15.91 4.70 -14.73
N LEU A 308 14.61 4.87 -14.44
CA LEU A 308 13.56 4.17 -15.18
C LEU A 308 13.53 4.56 -16.65
N TYR A 309 13.67 5.85 -17.00
CA TYR A 309 13.72 6.28 -18.40
C TYR A 309 14.91 5.67 -19.14
N ARG A 310 16.07 5.61 -18.50
CA ARG A 310 17.28 5.01 -19.09
C ARG A 310 17.07 3.52 -19.36
N PHE A 311 16.45 2.80 -18.44
CA PHE A 311 16.09 1.39 -18.66
C PHE A 311 15.02 1.20 -19.73
N LEU A 312 14.03 2.09 -19.81
CA LEU A 312 13.06 2.08 -20.90
C LEU A 312 13.74 2.25 -22.26
N GLU A 313 14.74 3.13 -22.38
CA GLU A 313 15.52 3.31 -23.60
C GLU A 313 16.33 2.05 -23.94
N VAL A 314 17.10 1.53 -22.97
CA VAL A 314 17.94 0.33 -23.17
C VAL A 314 17.10 -0.89 -23.54
N PHE A 315 15.93 -1.07 -22.96
CA PHE A 315 15.08 -2.25 -23.16
C PHE A 315 13.88 -1.99 -24.08
N LYS A 316 13.94 -0.94 -24.93
CA LYS A 316 12.91 -0.63 -25.93
C LYS A 316 11.49 -0.59 -25.37
N GLY A 317 11.33 -0.04 -24.17
CA GLY A 317 10.06 0.16 -23.47
C GLY A 317 9.63 -0.97 -22.54
N VAL A 318 10.33 -2.12 -22.51
CA VAL A 318 9.94 -3.31 -21.73
C VAL A 318 11.07 -3.86 -20.85
N PRO A 319 11.62 -3.06 -19.91
CA PRO A 319 12.66 -3.54 -19.01
C PRO A 319 12.14 -4.55 -17.98
N PHE A 320 13.07 -5.27 -17.35
CA PHE A 320 12.83 -6.18 -16.20
C PHE A 320 11.89 -7.36 -16.50
N ARG A 321 11.84 -7.81 -17.76
CA ARG A 321 11.03 -8.97 -18.18
C ARG A 321 11.88 -10.23 -18.31
N LEU A 322 11.30 -11.38 -17.96
CA LEU A 322 11.92 -12.68 -18.19
C LEU A 322 11.88 -13.05 -19.69
N PRO A 323 12.94 -13.63 -20.28
CA PRO A 323 13.02 -13.89 -21.72
C PRO A 323 11.91 -14.82 -22.23
N THR A 324 11.61 -15.88 -21.49
CA THR A 324 10.69 -16.94 -21.94
C THR A 324 9.22 -16.58 -21.74
N THR A 325 8.88 -15.95 -20.61
CA THR A 325 7.49 -15.68 -20.24
C THR A 325 7.08 -14.23 -20.53
N HIS A 326 8.04 -13.36 -20.82
CA HIS A 326 7.90 -11.90 -20.90
C HIS A 326 7.28 -11.25 -19.64
N ARG A 327 7.14 -12.02 -18.55
CA ARG A 327 6.58 -11.55 -17.28
C ARG A 327 7.55 -10.61 -16.58
N PRO A 328 7.05 -9.60 -15.85
CA PRO A 328 7.89 -8.72 -15.07
C PRO A 328 8.46 -9.45 -13.85
N SER A 329 9.71 -9.18 -13.52
CA SER A 329 10.42 -9.85 -12.42
C SER A 329 10.88 -8.83 -11.38
N ARG A 330 10.36 -8.97 -10.15
CA ARG A 330 10.73 -8.09 -9.02
C ARG A 330 12.22 -8.21 -8.65
N PRO A 331 12.79 -9.43 -8.51
CA PRO A 331 14.21 -9.56 -8.20
C PRO A 331 15.12 -8.97 -9.29
N LEU A 332 14.75 -9.11 -10.56
CA LEU A 332 15.48 -8.51 -11.68
C LEU A 332 15.40 -6.99 -11.67
N TYR A 333 14.20 -6.44 -11.41
CA TYR A 333 14.00 -5.00 -11.20
C TYR A 333 14.88 -4.47 -10.06
N ASP A 334 14.84 -5.12 -8.88
CA ASP A 334 15.65 -4.74 -7.73
C ASP A 334 17.15 -4.75 -8.09
N ALA A 335 17.62 -5.82 -8.73
CA ALA A 335 19.02 -6.00 -9.10
C ALA A 335 19.53 -4.88 -10.02
N LEU A 336 18.84 -4.63 -11.12
CA LEU A 336 19.25 -3.67 -12.15
C LEU A 336 19.12 -2.22 -11.66
N MET A 337 18.00 -1.87 -11.03
CA MET A 337 17.78 -0.51 -10.50
C MET A 337 18.80 -0.16 -9.42
N ILE A 338 19.07 -1.08 -8.48
CA ILE A 338 20.06 -0.81 -7.43
C ILE A 338 21.48 -0.76 -8.03
N ALA A 339 21.82 -1.66 -8.96
CA ALA A 339 23.14 -1.68 -9.59
C ALA A 339 23.45 -0.37 -10.34
N LEU A 340 22.48 0.16 -11.11
CA LEU A 340 22.66 1.44 -11.81
C LEU A 340 22.76 2.61 -10.82
N SER A 341 22.00 2.60 -9.73
CA SER A 341 22.03 3.66 -8.71
C SER A 341 23.40 3.78 -8.02
N GLN A 342 24.20 2.72 -7.98
CA GLN A 342 25.57 2.75 -7.44
C GLN A 342 26.57 3.40 -8.40
N LYS A 343 26.25 3.45 -9.71
CA LYS A 343 27.10 3.99 -10.78
C LYS A 343 26.24 4.82 -11.75
N PRO A 344 25.63 5.93 -11.32
CA PRO A 344 24.67 6.68 -12.13
C PRO A 344 25.29 7.27 -13.40
N GLY A 345 26.60 7.57 -13.41
CA GLY A 345 27.32 8.10 -14.58
C GLY A 345 27.67 7.07 -15.65
N LEU A 346 27.30 5.80 -15.47
CA LEU A 346 27.54 4.73 -16.43
C LEU A 346 26.64 4.90 -17.67
N ASP A 347 27.18 5.16 -18.86
CA ASP A 347 26.40 5.33 -20.11
C ASP A 347 25.90 3.97 -20.62
N ILE A 348 24.69 3.56 -20.22
CA ILE A 348 24.11 2.25 -20.54
C ILE A 348 23.40 2.27 -21.91
N GLU A 349 22.98 3.45 -22.35
CA GLU A 349 22.26 3.68 -23.59
C GLU A 349 23.16 3.42 -24.80
N ALA A 350 24.40 3.93 -24.77
CA ALA A 350 25.39 3.64 -25.80
C ALA A 350 25.74 2.15 -25.92
N ARG A 351 25.53 1.37 -24.85
CA ARG A 351 25.86 -0.05 -24.76
C ARG A 351 24.62 -0.95 -24.68
N ALA A 352 23.48 -0.44 -25.13
CA ALA A 352 22.21 -1.11 -24.96
C ALA A 352 22.17 -2.49 -25.64
N VAL A 353 22.89 -2.70 -26.74
CA VAL A 353 22.96 -4.02 -27.42
C VAL A 353 23.70 -5.03 -26.55
N GLN A 354 24.90 -4.68 -26.10
CA GLN A 354 25.76 -5.55 -25.29
C GLN A 354 25.11 -5.88 -23.94
N ILE A 355 24.47 -4.91 -23.31
CA ILE A 355 23.77 -5.11 -22.03
C ILE A 355 22.60 -6.10 -22.20
N ARG A 356 21.83 -6.00 -23.28
CA ARG A 356 20.72 -6.94 -23.54
C ARG A 356 21.23 -8.35 -23.82
N GLU A 357 22.25 -8.49 -24.66
CA GLU A 357 22.87 -9.79 -24.97
C GLU A 357 23.46 -10.45 -23.71
N GLU A 358 24.17 -9.68 -22.89
CA GLU A 358 24.74 -10.20 -21.64
C GLU A 358 23.66 -10.59 -20.63
N LEU A 359 22.58 -9.81 -20.55
CA LEU A 359 21.44 -10.17 -19.71
C LEU A 359 20.75 -11.46 -20.19
N ASP A 360 20.54 -11.59 -21.51
CA ASP A 360 19.92 -12.79 -22.09
C ASP A 360 20.79 -14.03 -21.83
N ASN A 361 22.11 -13.91 -21.96
CA ASN A 361 23.05 -14.98 -21.62
C ASN A 361 23.00 -15.34 -20.13
N ALA A 362 23.00 -14.35 -19.25
CA ALA A 362 22.91 -14.58 -17.80
C ALA A 362 21.56 -15.20 -17.40
N LEU A 363 20.48 -14.94 -18.11
CA LEU A 363 19.17 -15.55 -17.85
C LEU A 363 19.00 -16.92 -18.51
N ALA A 364 19.88 -17.30 -19.44
CA ALA A 364 19.93 -18.64 -20.02
C ALA A 364 20.78 -19.62 -19.19
N ASP A 365 21.73 -19.11 -18.38
CA ASP A 365 22.54 -19.89 -17.45
C ASP A 365 21.78 -20.18 -16.14
N GLU A 366 21.72 -21.45 -15.73
CA GLU A 366 20.93 -21.89 -14.57
C GLU A 366 21.36 -21.22 -13.26
N HIS A 367 22.67 -21.09 -13.04
CA HIS A 367 23.21 -20.48 -11.83
C HIS A 367 22.93 -18.98 -11.77
N SER A 368 23.24 -18.28 -12.86
CA SER A 368 23.02 -16.83 -12.99
C SER A 368 21.53 -16.48 -12.95
N TYR A 369 20.67 -17.34 -13.50
CA TYR A 369 19.22 -17.21 -13.39
C TYR A 369 18.74 -17.32 -11.94
N ASP A 370 19.20 -18.33 -11.18
CA ASP A 370 18.83 -18.47 -9.77
C ASP A 370 19.33 -17.30 -8.92
N VAL A 371 20.53 -16.79 -9.22
CA VAL A 371 21.01 -15.55 -8.60
C VAL A 371 20.07 -14.40 -8.93
N LEU A 372 19.85 -14.04 -10.21
CA LEU A 372 19.08 -12.87 -10.64
C LEU A 372 17.59 -12.92 -10.29
N VAL A 373 16.97 -14.09 -10.39
CA VAL A 373 15.51 -14.29 -10.38
C VAL A 373 15.03 -15.13 -9.20
N GLY A 374 15.92 -15.88 -8.53
CA GLY A 374 15.57 -16.83 -7.48
C GLY A 374 14.85 -16.19 -6.28
N ARG A 375 14.35 -17.04 -5.37
CA ARG A 375 13.44 -16.63 -4.29
C ARG A 375 14.11 -16.17 -2.99
N GLY A 376 15.42 -15.92 -2.99
CA GLY A 376 16.12 -15.40 -1.82
C GLY A 376 15.53 -14.08 -1.32
N ASN A 377 14.91 -14.12 -0.12
CA ASN A 377 14.29 -12.97 0.56
C ASN A 377 15.18 -12.40 1.69
N THR A 378 16.50 -12.43 1.49
CA THR A 378 17.50 -11.81 2.38
C THR A 378 18.29 -10.73 1.64
N ILE A 379 18.88 -9.82 2.40
CA ILE A 379 19.71 -8.76 1.82
C ILE A 379 21.01 -9.30 1.21
N GLU A 380 21.52 -10.42 1.73
CA GLU A 380 22.69 -11.12 1.16
C GLU A 380 22.39 -11.59 -0.27
N ALA A 381 21.22 -12.20 -0.51
CA ALA A 381 20.79 -12.57 -1.85
C ALA A 381 20.63 -11.34 -2.76
N VAL A 382 20.14 -10.22 -2.22
CA VAL A 382 20.07 -8.95 -2.96
C VAL A 382 21.47 -8.42 -3.31
N HIS A 383 22.46 -8.55 -2.42
CA HIS A 383 23.84 -8.15 -2.71
C HIS A 383 24.45 -8.95 -3.87
N GLU A 384 24.27 -10.27 -3.87
CA GLU A 384 24.75 -11.15 -4.96
C GLU A 384 24.12 -10.77 -6.30
N ARG A 385 22.79 -10.55 -6.31
CA ARG A 385 22.05 -10.07 -7.48
C ARG A 385 22.55 -8.75 -8.02
N VAL A 386 22.71 -7.77 -7.14
CA VAL A 386 23.18 -6.43 -7.51
C VAL A 386 24.61 -6.48 -8.05
N SER A 387 25.46 -7.35 -7.50
CA SER A 387 26.82 -7.57 -8.01
C SER A 387 26.80 -8.10 -9.45
N LEU A 388 26.02 -9.15 -9.71
CA LEU A 388 25.87 -9.74 -11.04
C LEU A 388 25.26 -8.74 -12.03
N ALA A 389 24.17 -8.06 -11.65
CA ALA A 389 23.56 -7.00 -12.45
C ALA A 389 24.55 -5.86 -12.76
N GLY A 390 25.38 -5.47 -11.80
CA GLY A 390 26.42 -4.47 -12.00
C GLY A 390 27.47 -4.90 -13.03
N SER A 391 27.80 -6.18 -13.11
CA SER A 391 28.68 -6.73 -14.16
C SER A 391 28.01 -6.70 -15.53
N ILE A 392 26.73 -7.06 -15.62
CA ILE A 392 25.93 -6.97 -16.86
C ILE A 392 25.86 -5.53 -17.37
N LEU A 393 25.59 -4.55 -16.49
CA LEU A 393 25.53 -3.14 -16.89
C LEU A 393 26.89 -2.57 -17.35
N ARG A 394 27.99 -3.22 -16.97
CA ARG A 394 29.35 -2.88 -17.40
C ARG A 394 29.79 -3.63 -18.66
N ALA A 395 28.94 -4.49 -19.24
CA ALA A 395 29.24 -5.15 -20.50
C ALA A 395 29.70 -4.14 -21.56
N GLY A 396 30.74 -4.51 -22.32
CA GLY A 396 31.35 -3.65 -23.34
C GLY A 396 32.24 -2.51 -22.83
N LEU A 397 32.48 -2.39 -21.52
CA LEU A 397 33.57 -1.55 -20.99
C LEU A 397 34.83 -2.42 -20.88
N GLN A 398 35.59 -2.49 -21.97
CA GLN A 398 36.98 -2.96 -21.92
C GLN A 398 37.94 -1.77 -21.91
#